data_AF-A0A933EQW3-F1
#
_entry.id   AF-A0A933EQW3-F1
#
_cell.length_a   1.000
_cell.length_b   1.000
_cell.length_c   1.000
_cell.angle_alpha   90.00
_cell.angle_beta   90.00
_cell.angle_gamma   90.00
#
_symmetry.space_group_name_H-M   'P 1'
#
loop_
_entity.id
_entity.type
_entity.pdbx_description
1 polymer ?
#
loop_
_entity_poly.entity_id
_entity_poly.type
_entity_poly.pdbx_seq_one_letter_code
_entity_poly.pdbx_strand_id
1 'polypeptide(L)' 'GLRAGRYIVVGGAPVDETVKAYVGADAVGRNAVEAVDIVQRLTRAG' A
#
# COMPACT_ATOMS: atom_id res chain seq x y z
N GLY A 1 -15.13 -11.27 3.04
CA GLY A 1 -15.29 -10.48 1.80
C GLY A 1 -13.97 -10.43 1.02
N LEU A 2 -13.94 -9.77 -0.15
CA LEU A 2 -12.77 -9.73 -1.06
C LEU A 2 -11.47 -9.21 -0.40
N ARG A 3 -11.58 -8.43 0.68
CA ARG A 3 -10.43 -7.87 1.42
C ARG A 3 -9.71 -8.87 2.35
N ALA A 4 -10.35 -9.99 2.71
CA ALA A 4 -9.77 -10.92 3.68
C ALA A 4 -8.42 -11.48 3.21
N GLY A 5 -7.39 -11.35 4.06
CA GLY A 5 -6.05 -11.87 3.80
C GLY A 5 -5.26 -11.12 2.72
N ARG A 6 -5.64 -9.89 2.37
CA ARG A 6 -4.95 -9.08 1.35
C ARG A 6 -4.56 -7.71 1.91
N TYR A 7 -3.35 -7.28 1.58
CA TYR A 7 -2.93 -5.90 1.75
C TYR A 7 -3.20 -5.10 0.48
N ILE A 8 -3.68 -3.86 0.63
CA ILE A 8 -3.90 -2.91 -0.46
C ILE A 8 -2.84 -1.82 -0.37
N VAL A 9 -2.08 -1.66 -1.44
CA VAL A 9 -1.07 -0.59 -1.60
C VAL A 9 -1.52 0.32 -2.72
N VAL A 10 -1.52 1.64 -2.47
CA VAL A 10 -1.82 2.67 -3.49
C VAL A 10 -0.57 3.49 -3.80
N GLY A 11 -0.47 4.03 -5.01
CA GLY A 11 0.71 4.79 -5.41
C GLY A 11 0.49 5.66 -6.64
N GLY A 12 1.49 6.49 -6.93
CA GLY A 12 1.45 7.52 -7.95
C GLY A 12 1.83 8.90 -7.39
N ALA A 13 2.27 9.81 -8.26
CA ALA A 13 2.74 11.14 -7.85
C ALA A 13 1.77 11.96 -6.96
N PRO A 14 0.43 11.91 -7.15
CA PRO A 14 -0.50 12.66 -6.30
C PRO A 14 -0.95 11.87 -5.04
N VAL A 15 -0.45 10.66 -4.81
CA VAL A 15 -0.93 9.79 -3.72
C VAL A 15 -0.07 9.98 -2.48
N ASP A 16 -0.73 10.21 -1.36
CA ASP A 16 -0.11 10.41 -0.05
C ASP A 16 -0.92 9.68 1.05
N GLU A 17 -0.58 10.00 2.31
CA GLU A 17 -1.27 9.48 3.49
C GLU A 17 -2.75 9.89 3.57
N THR A 18 -3.12 11.06 3.06
CA THR A 18 -4.51 11.52 2.97
C THR A 18 -5.30 10.61 2.04
N VAL A 19 -4.75 10.30 0.86
CA VAL A 19 -5.38 9.39 -0.10
C VAL A 19 -5.45 7.97 0.46
N LYS A 20 -4.38 7.50 1.13
CA LYS A 20 -4.37 6.19 1.80
C LYS A 20 -5.53 6.05 2.79
N ALA A 21 -5.72 7.06 3.64
CA ALA A 21 -6.81 7.08 4.62
C ALA A 21 -8.19 7.13 3.95
N TYR A 22 -8.35 7.97 2.92
CA TYR A 22 -9.61 8.12 2.18
C TYR A 22 -10.08 6.80 1.55
N VAL A 23 -9.17 6.00 0.98
CA VAL A 23 -9.51 4.75 0.30
C VAL A 23 -9.43 3.51 1.20
N GLY A 24 -8.94 3.66 2.43
CA GLY A 24 -8.72 2.53 3.35
C GLY A 24 -7.63 1.56 2.89
N ALA A 25 -6.55 2.08 2.32
CA ALA A 25 -5.38 1.29 1.95
C ALA A 25 -4.45 1.07 3.16
N ASP A 26 -3.62 0.02 3.08
CA ASP A 26 -2.70 -0.38 4.14
C ASP A 26 -1.36 0.36 4.03
N ALA A 27 -0.96 0.75 2.82
CA ALA A 27 0.25 1.51 2.57
C ALA A 27 0.16 2.41 1.32
N VAL A 28 1.05 3.40 1.25
CA VAL A 28 1.26 4.27 0.08
C VAL A 28 2.71 4.20 -0.37
N GLY A 29 2.95 4.01 -1.67
CA GLY A 29 4.26 4.09 -2.30
C GLY A 29 4.32 5.24 -3.31
N ARG A 30 5.23 6.20 -3.12
CA ARG A 30 5.37 7.39 -3.98
C ARG A 30 6.15 7.10 -5.26
N ASN A 31 6.84 5.96 -5.31
CA ASN A 31 7.53 5.47 -6.49
C ASN A 31 7.58 3.93 -6.48
N ALA A 32 8.11 3.36 -7.58
CA ALA A 32 8.17 1.92 -7.76
C ALA A 32 9.08 1.21 -6.74
N VAL A 33 10.21 1.83 -6.37
CA VAL A 33 11.16 1.24 -5.42
C VAL A 33 10.54 1.15 -4.02
N GLU A 34 9.93 2.23 -3.55
CA GLU A 34 9.22 2.27 -2.27
C GLU A 34 8.07 1.25 -2.23
N ALA A 35 7.33 1.09 -3.33
CA ALA A 35 6.27 0.08 -3.44
C ALA A 35 6.81 -1.35 -3.31
N VAL A 36 7.97 -1.65 -3.93
CA VAL A 36 8.62 -2.96 -3.81
C VAL A 36 9.02 -3.23 -2.36
N ASP A 37 9.65 -2.25 -1.68
CA ASP A 37 10.06 -2.40 -0.29
C ASP A 37 8.86 -2.62 0.65
N ILE A 38 7.77 -1.88 0.43
CA ILE A 38 6.50 -2.05 1.16
C ILE A 38 5.95 -3.46 0.97
N VAL A 39 5.85 -3.94 -0.27
CA VAL A 39 5.29 -5.26 -0.56
C VAL A 39 6.16 -6.37 0.01
N GLN A 40 7.49 -6.24 -0.02
CA GLN A 40 8.38 -7.21 0.63
C GLN A 40 8.17 -7.27 2.15
N ARG A 41 7.98 -6.13 2.82
CA ARG A 41 7.71 -6.11 4.27
C ARG A 41 6.37 -6.76 4.60
N LEU A 42 5.32 -6.42 3.85
CA LEU A 42 3.98 -6.94 4.08
C LEU A 42 3.87 -8.45 3.84
N THR A 43 4.55 -8.96 2.81
CA THR A 43 4.51 -10.40 2.47
C THR A 43 5.43 -11.28 3.31
N ARG A 44 6.45 -10.71 3.97
CA ARG A 44 7.33 -11.44 4.90
C ARG A 44 6.86 -11.39 6.36
N ALA A 45 5.98 -10.47 6.70
CA ALA A 45 5.46 -10.30 8.05
C ALA A 45 4.20 -11.16 8.36
N GLY A 46 3.63 -11.81 7.34
CA GLY A 46 2.54 -12.78 7.48
C GLY A 46 3.06 -14.20 7.30
#